data_AF-A0AAE1KVX8-F1
#
_entry.id   AF-A0AAE1KVX8-F1
#
_cell.length_a   1.000
_cell.length_b   1.000
_cell.length_c   1.000
_cell.angle_alpha   90.00
_cell.angle_beta   90.00
_cell.angle_gamma   90.00
#
_symmetry.space_group_name_H-M   'P 1'
#
loop_
_entity.id
_entity.type
_entity.pdbx_description
1 polymer ?
#
loop_
_entity_poly.entity_id
_entity_poly.type
_entity_poly.pdbx_seq_one_letter_code
_entity_poly.pdbx_strand_id
1 'polypeptide(L)'
;MATPLIYLAAFLLPVLGFLMAFAIAKLTCQSFKIARTVGIETGCQNMPVAMSIILLSYSDHKIKGEAMLFPTLYGVLLIIDATIGISCYQLIKRFFCVDKGTDDDDADLPTHTATIIEQGTHAEKQRFKV
;
A
#
# COMPACT_ATOMS: atom_id res chain seq x y z
N MET A 1 7.62 -18.13 27.23
CA MET A 1 7.95 -18.91 26.01
C MET A 1 7.01 -18.43 24.93
N ALA A 2 7.50 -17.81 23.86
CA ALA A 2 6.65 -17.34 22.78
C ALA A 2 5.89 -18.53 22.17
N THR A 3 4.57 -18.45 22.12
CA THR A 3 3.76 -19.50 21.52
C THR A 3 4.04 -19.53 20.01
N PRO A 4 4.13 -20.72 19.38
CA PRO A 4 4.35 -20.84 17.94
C PRO A 4 3.31 -20.06 17.11
N LEU A 5 2.14 -19.81 17.70
CA LEU A 5 1.08 -18.98 17.13
C LEU A 5 1.51 -17.52 16.88
N ILE A 6 2.36 -16.93 17.72
CA ILE A 6 2.79 -15.53 17.56
C ILE A 6 3.64 -15.37 16.29
N TYR A 7 4.54 -16.33 16.02
CA TYR A 7 5.34 -16.33 14.80
C TYR A 7 4.47 -16.50 13.55
N LEU A 8 3.51 -17.43 13.61
CA LEU A 8 2.57 -17.66 12.52
C LEU A 8 1.71 -16.41 12.26
N ALA A 9 1.19 -15.78 13.31
CA ALA A 9 0.39 -14.57 13.21
C ALA A 9 1.21 -13.38 12.66
N ALA A 10 2.44 -13.20 13.15
CA ALA A 10 3.32 -12.13 12.68
C ALA A 10 3.67 -12.25 11.18
N PHE A 11 3.73 -13.48 10.66
CA PHE A 11 3.94 -13.74 9.23
C PHE A 11 2.66 -13.63 8.39
N LEU A 12 1.54 -14.13 8.89
CA LEU A 12 0.28 -14.16 8.12
C LEU A 12 -0.44 -12.81 8.10
N LEU A 13 -0.39 -12.02 9.17
CA LEU A 13 -1.12 -10.75 9.23
C LEU A 13 -0.73 -9.74 8.15
N PRO A 14 0.56 -9.49 7.85
CA PRO A 14 0.96 -8.54 6.80
C PRO A 14 0.38 -8.94 5.44
N VAL A 15 0.52 -10.21 5.07
CA VAL A 15 0.03 -10.77 3.81
C VAL A 15 -1.49 -10.72 3.75
N LEU A 16 -2.18 -11.12 4.82
CA LEU A 16 -3.63 -11.12 4.88
C LEU A 16 -4.18 -9.70 4.85
N GLY A 17 -3.53 -8.75 5.52
CA GLY A 17 -3.88 -7.33 5.51
C GLY A 17 -3.81 -6.75 4.10
N PHE A 18 -2.73 -7.03 3.36
CA PHE A 18 -2.59 -6.65 1.96
C PHE A 18 -3.70 -7.25 1.09
N LEU A 19 -3.93 -8.57 1.20
CA LEU A 19 -4.93 -9.28 0.39
C LEU A 19 -6.36 -8.80 0.67
N MET A 20 -6.72 -8.63 1.94
CA MET A 20 -8.04 -8.14 2.34
C MET A 20 -8.27 -6.71 1.86
N ALA A 21 -7.30 -5.82 2.07
CA ALA A 21 -7.41 -4.42 1.63
C ALA A 21 -7.48 -4.32 0.11
N PHE A 22 -6.70 -5.12 -0.62
CA PHE A 22 -6.78 -5.22 -2.07
C PHE A 22 -8.15 -5.73 -2.53
N ALA A 23 -8.67 -6.80 -1.90
CA ALA A 23 -9.98 -7.35 -2.22
C ALA A 23 -11.10 -6.32 -2.00
N ILE A 24 -11.06 -5.59 -0.87
CA ILE A 24 -12.01 -4.52 -0.57
C ILE A 24 -11.91 -3.40 -1.61
N ALA A 25 -10.70 -2.96 -1.97
CA ALA A 25 -10.50 -1.94 -2.99
C ALA A 25 -11.02 -2.39 -4.38
N LYS A 26 -10.91 -3.69 -4.70
CA LYS A 26 -11.52 -4.24 -5.92
C LYS A 26 -13.05 -4.29 -5.84
N LEU A 27 -13.62 -4.61 -4.67
CA LEU A 27 -15.07 -4.58 -4.44
C LEU A 27 -15.65 -3.16 -4.54
N THR A 28 -14.87 -2.14 -4.19
CA THR A 28 -15.25 -0.73 -4.36
C THR A 28 -14.94 -0.18 -5.76
N CYS A 29 -14.73 -1.07 -6.75
CA CYS A 29 -14.50 -0.74 -8.15
C CYS A 29 -13.28 0.17 -8.40
N GLN A 30 -12.25 0.12 -7.56
CA GLN A 30 -11.03 0.90 -7.77
C GLN A 30 -10.17 0.33 -8.91
N SER A 31 -9.44 1.23 -9.57
CA SER A 31 -8.44 0.87 -10.58
C SER A 31 -7.36 -0.03 -9.96
N PHE A 32 -6.72 -0.86 -10.77
CA PHE A 32 -5.67 -1.77 -10.27
C PHE A 32 -4.50 -1.02 -9.62
N LYS A 33 -4.20 0.20 -10.10
CA LYS A 33 -3.17 1.06 -9.52
C LYS A 33 -3.53 1.50 -8.10
N ILE A 34 -4.73 2.05 -7.90
CA ILE A 34 -5.21 2.52 -6.61
C ILE A 34 -5.38 1.34 -5.64
N ALA A 35 -5.96 0.23 -6.08
CA ALA A 35 -6.18 -0.94 -5.23
C ALA A 35 -4.87 -1.52 -4.65
N ARG A 36 -3.77 -1.50 -5.43
CA ARG A 36 -2.44 -1.92 -4.93
C ARG A 36 -1.92 -0.96 -3.86
N THR A 37 -2.04 0.35 -4.07
CA THR A 37 -1.61 1.35 -3.09
C THR A 37 -2.39 1.21 -1.80
N VAL A 38 -3.72 1.09 -1.86
CA VAL A 38 -4.58 0.86 -0.70
C VAL A 38 -4.18 -0.43 0.03
N GLY A 39 -3.90 -1.50 -0.71
CA GLY A 39 -3.39 -2.75 -0.16
C GLY A 39 -2.07 -2.58 0.61
N ILE A 40 -1.10 -1.89 0.02
CA ILE A 40 0.21 -1.64 0.62
C ILE A 40 0.08 -0.74 1.85
N GLU A 41 -0.66 0.37 1.76
CA GLU A 41 -0.85 1.29 2.88
C GLU A 41 -1.56 0.62 4.05
N THR A 42 -2.54 -0.26 3.79
CA THR A 42 -3.26 -0.97 4.84
C THR A 42 -2.42 -2.08 5.48
N GLY A 43 -1.61 -2.79 4.68
CA GLY A 43 -0.67 -3.78 5.21
C GLY A 43 0.45 -3.15 6.04
N CYS A 44 0.99 -2.03 5.55
CA CYS A 44 2.08 -1.24 6.14
C CYS A 44 1.61 -0.42 7.35
N GLN A 45 1.59 -1.06 8.52
CA GLN A 45 1.31 -0.39 9.79
C GLN A 45 2.56 0.23 10.42
N ASN A 46 2.37 1.27 11.23
CA ASN A 46 3.45 1.97 11.94
C ASN A 46 3.87 1.22 13.21
N MET A 47 4.82 0.28 13.07
CA MET A 47 5.34 -0.51 14.19
C MET A 47 6.03 0.30 15.30
N PRO A 48 6.80 1.36 15.02
CA PRO A 48 7.35 2.23 16.07
C PRO A 48 6.30 2.79 17.05
N VAL A 49 5.12 3.16 16.56
CA VAL A 49 4.01 3.61 17.42
C VAL A 49 3.51 2.47 18.30
N ALA A 50 3.33 1.27 17.76
CA ALA A 50 2.93 0.10 18.55
C ALA A 50 3.95 -0.25 19.65
N MET A 51 5.24 -0.20 19.34
CA MET A 51 6.31 -0.39 20.34
C MET A 51 6.26 0.68 21.43
N SER A 52 6.03 1.93 21.05
CA SER A 52 5.95 3.06 21.99
C SER A 52 4.79 2.91 22.96
N ILE A 53 3.62 2.47 22.47
CA ILE A 53 2.46 2.16 23.31
C ILE A 53 2.83 1.09 24.33
N ILE A 54 3.42 -0.03 23.91
CA ILE A 54 3.82 -1.12 24.82
C ILE A 54 4.82 -0.64 25.89
N LEU A 55 5.79 0.18 25.49
CA LEU A 55 6.79 0.73 26.40
C LEU A 55 6.18 1.60 27.50
N LEU A 56 5.12 2.34 27.18
CA LEU A 56 4.40 3.22 28.10
C LEU A 56 3.30 2.51 28.89
N SER A 57 2.66 1.48 28.33
CA SER A 57 1.51 0.80 28.96
C SER A 57 1.90 -0.18 30.06
N TYR A 58 3.09 -0.74 30.04
CA TYR A 58 3.54 -1.69 31.05
C TYR A 58 4.63 -1.05 31.93
N SER A 59 4.76 -1.51 33.17
CA SER A 59 5.87 -1.13 34.07
C SER A 59 6.81 -2.32 34.32
N ASP A 60 6.30 -3.54 34.25
CA ASP A 60 7.08 -4.77 34.40
C ASP A 60 7.92 -5.05 33.15
N HIS A 61 9.24 -5.19 33.35
CA HIS A 61 10.20 -5.48 32.28
C HIS A 61 9.95 -6.83 31.58
N LYS A 62 9.45 -7.85 32.28
CA LYS A 62 9.17 -9.16 31.69
C LYS A 62 8.00 -9.08 30.70
N ILE A 63 6.92 -8.43 31.11
CA ILE A 63 5.71 -8.28 30.28
C ILE A 63 6.01 -7.39 29.06
N LYS A 64 6.81 -6.32 29.25
CA LYS A 64 7.29 -5.49 28.13
C LYS A 64 8.03 -6.30 27.07
N GLY A 65 8.99 -7.12 27.49
CA GLY A 65 9.80 -7.92 26.57
C GLY A 65 8.96 -8.92 25.77
N GLU A 66 8.01 -9.60 26.43
CA GLU A 66 7.12 -10.55 25.75
C GLU A 66 6.15 -9.87 24.78
N ALA A 67 5.57 -8.73 25.16
CA ALA A 67 4.66 -7.97 24.29
C ALA A 67 5.38 -7.32 23.09
N MET A 68 6.64 -6.91 23.26
CA MET A 68 7.45 -6.29 22.21
C MET A 68 7.86 -7.28 21.10
N LEU A 69 7.84 -8.58 21.39
CA LEU A 69 8.16 -9.62 20.41
C LEU A 69 7.27 -9.55 19.16
N PHE A 70 5.97 -9.29 19.35
CA PHE A 70 5.02 -9.26 18.24
C PHE A 70 5.26 -8.08 17.27
N PRO A 71 5.30 -6.81 17.71
CA PRO A 71 5.56 -5.68 16.80
C PRO A 71 6.95 -5.73 16.14
N THR A 72 7.97 -6.24 16.85
CA THR A 72 9.31 -6.39 16.28
C THR A 72 9.33 -7.43 15.17
N LEU A 73 8.71 -8.61 15.40
CA LEU A 73 8.61 -9.64 14.36
C LEU A 73 7.74 -9.18 13.19
N TYR A 74 6.58 -8.59 13.46
CA TYR A 74 5.69 -8.06 12.43
C TYR A 74 6.41 -7.00 11.58
N GLY A 75 7.15 -6.08 12.20
CA GLY A 75 7.88 -5.03 11.47
C GLY A 75 8.95 -5.57 10.53
N VAL A 76 9.74 -6.58 10.96
CA VAL A 76 10.77 -7.20 10.11
C VAL A 76 10.15 -7.99 8.97
N LEU A 77 9.13 -8.81 9.27
CA LEU A 77 8.44 -9.61 8.25
C LEU A 77 7.72 -8.73 7.23
N LEU A 78 7.12 -7.63 7.68
CA LEU A 78 6.48 -6.66 6.80
C LEU A 78 7.46 -6.05 5.79
N ILE A 79 8.66 -5.65 6.23
CA ILE A 79 9.69 -5.11 5.31
C ILE A 79 10.09 -6.17 4.28
N ILE A 80 10.24 -7.43 4.71
CA ILE A 80 10.56 -8.56 3.82
C ILE A 80 9.44 -8.78 2.81
N ASP A 81 8.19 -8.89 3.25
CA ASP A 81 7.03 -9.12 2.39
C ASP A 81 6.81 -7.96 1.41
N ALA A 82 6.96 -6.71 1.87
CA ALA A 82 6.86 -5.54 1.01
C ALA A 82 7.98 -5.52 -0.04
N THR A 83 9.21 -5.85 0.35
CA THR A 83 10.35 -5.93 -0.57
C THR A 83 10.14 -7.03 -1.61
N ILE A 84 9.67 -8.20 -1.19
CA ILE A 84 9.35 -9.32 -2.08
C ILE A 84 8.21 -8.91 -3.02
N GLY A 85 7.11 -8.35 -2.52
CA GLY A 85 5.98 -7.93 -3.33
C GLY A 85 6.36 -6.90 -4.40
N ILE A 86 7.12 -5.87 -4.02
CA ILE A 86 7.62 -4.85 -4.95
C ILE A 86 8.61 -5.47 -5.94
N SER A 87 9.53 -6.32 -5.48
CA SER A 87 10.52 -6.97 -6.34
C SER A 87 9.88 -7.92 -7.35
N CYS A 88 8.93 -8.76 -6.91
CA CYS A 88 8.15 -9.63 -7.78
C CYS A 88 7.37 -8.83 -8.83
N TYR A 89 6.71 -7.73 -8.43
CA TYR A 89 6.02 -6.87 -9.38
C TYR A 89 6.98 -6.27 -10.42
N GLN A 90 8.13 -5.76 -9.99
CA GLN A 90 9.13 -5.22 -10.91
C GLN A 90 9.73 -6.28 -11.83
N LEU A 91 9.98 -7.49 -11.32
CA LEU A 91 10.46 -8.61 -12.12
C LEU A 91 9.42 -9.08 -13.13
N ILE A 92 8.16 -9.26 -12.73
CA ILE A 92 7.06 -9.63 -13.64
C ILE A 92 6.92 -8.56 -14.73
N LYS A 93 6.92 -7.27 -14.37
CA LYS A 93 6.89 -6.18 -15.35
C LYS A 93 8.08 -6.26 -16.32
N ARG A 94 9.28 -6.52 -15.80
CA ARG A 94 10.53 -6.60 -16.59
C ARG A 94 10.60 -7.83 -17.50
N PHE A 95 9.99 -8.95 -17.10
CA PHE A 95 9.99 -10.20 -17.88
C PHE A 95 8.80 -10.33 -18.84
N PHE A 96 7.62 -9.77 -18.53
CA PHE A 96 6.39 -9.98 -19.32
C PHE A 96 5.94 -8.78 -20.16
N CYS A 97 6.45 -7.55 -19.97
CA CYS A 97 6.08 -6.39 -20.81
C CYS A 97 7.24 -5.41 -21.06
N VAL A 98 8.01 -5.67 -22.11
CA VAL A 98 8.26 -4.63 -23.13
C VAL A 98 7.07 -4.72 -24.09
N ASP A 99 6.35 -3.61 -24.24
CA ASP A 99 5.16 -3.40 -25.10
C ASP A 99 3.77 -3.75 -24.53
N LYS A 100 3.21 -2.78 -23.79
CA LYS A 100 1.88 -2.23 -24.10
C LYS A 100 1.89 -0.74 -23.74
N GLY A 101 2.00 0.10 -24.76
CA GLY A 101 1.36 1.41 -24.71
C GLY A 101 -0.15 1.18 -24.55
N THR A 102 -0.73 1.84 -23.56
CA THR A 102 -2.16 2.15 -23.30
C THR A 102 -2.32 2.25 -21.78
N ASP A 103 -2.14 3.48 -21.30
CA ASP A 103 -3.11 4.22 -20.50
C ASP A 103 -3.57 3.61 -19.16
N ASP A 104 -2.73 3.73 -18.12
CA ASP A 104 -3.18 3.74 -16.72
C ASP A 104 -2.75 5.03 -15.96
N ASP A 105 -2.20 6.02 -16.69
CA ASP A 105 -1.88 7.35 -16.15
C ASP A 105 -2.91 8.43 -16.59
N ASP A 106 -3.77 8.15 -17.57
CA ASP A 106 -4.71 9.14 -18.13
C ASP A 106 -6.19 8.96 -17.70
N ALA A 107 -6.51 7.96 -16.88
CA ALA A 107 -7.88 7.73 -16.39
C ALA A 107 -8.18 8.33 -15.00
N ASP A 108 -7.23 9.08 -14.41
CA ASP A 108 -7.41 9.78 -13.13
C ASP A 108 -7.42 11.31 -13.28
N LEU A 109 -7.53 11.83 -14.51
CA LEU A 109 -8.04 13.18 -14.67
C LEU A 109 -9.56 13.09 -14.48
N PRO A 110 -10.15 13.73 -13.44
CA PRO A 110 -11.61 13.80 -13.35
C PRO A 110 -12.11 14.26 -14.71
N THR A 111 -13.07 13.57 -15.32
CA THR A 111 -13.59 13.94 -16.65
C THR A 111 -13.90 15.43 -16.75
N HIS A 112 -14.30 16.03 -15.62
CA HIS A 112 -14.50 17.47 -15.44
C HIS A 112 -13.24 18.34 -15.61
N THR A 113 -12.08 17.90 -15.12
CA THR A 113 -10.80 18.60 -15.27
C THR A 113 -10.28 18.52 -16.70
N ALA A 114 -10.46 17.38 -17.38
CA ALA A 114 -10.16 17.25 -18.81
C ALA A 114 -10.98 18.22 -19.65
N THR A 115 -12.29 18.32 -19.37
CA THR A 115 -13.18 19.27 -20.06
C THR A 115 -12.82 20.72 -19.77
N ILE A 116 -12.37 21.07 -18.56
CA ILE A 116 -11.94 22.44 -18.23
C ILE A 116 -10.67 22.82 -19.00
N ILE A 117 -9.70 21.91 -19.11
CA ILE A 117 -8.45 22.16 -19.83
C ILE A 117 -8.71 22.31 -21.33
N GLU A 118 -9.57 21.45 -21.90
CA GLU A 118 -9.94 21.56 -23.31
C GLU A 118 -10.69 22.88 -23.58
N GLN A 119 -11.67 23.23 -22.74
CA GLN A 119 -12.42 24.48 -22.86
C GLN A 119 -11.53 25.72 -22.70
N GLY A 120 -10.59 25.71 -21.76
CA GLY A 120 -9.61 26.78 -21.58
C GLY A 120 -8.70 26.94 -22.79
N THR A 121 -8.26 25.82 -23.38
CA THR A 121 -7.38 25.80 -24.57
C THR A 121 -8.12 26.32 -25.82
N HIS A 122 -9.39 25.96 -26.01
CA HIS A 122 -10.21 26.49 -27.11
C HIS A 122 -10.52 27.98 -26.92
N ALA A 123 -10.80 28.43 -25.69
CA ALA A 123 -11.02 29.84 -25.40
C ALA A 123 -9.78 30.69 -25.66
N GLU A 124 -8.59 30.20 -25.30
CA GLU A 124 -7.31 30.88 -25.58
C GLU A 124 -7.03 30.99 -27.08
N LYS A 125 -7.26 29.93 -27.86
CA LYS A 125 -7.10 29.93 -29.32
C LYS A 125 -8.05 30.89 -30.03
N GLN A 126 -9.26 31.07 -29.54
CA GLN A 126 -10.21 32.06 -30.09
C GLN A 126 -9.81 33.49 -29.74
N ARG A 127 -9.17 33.71 -28.58
CA ARG A 127 -8.74 35.03 -28.12
C ARG A 127 -7.50 35.57 -28.86
N PHE A 128 -6.65 34.71 -29.41
CA PHE A 128 -5.45 35.09 -30.14
C PHE A 128 -5.67 35.22 -31.67
N LYS A 129 -6.88 35.00 -32.16
CA LYS A 129 -7.21 35.02 -33.59
C LYS A 129 -7.74 36.38 -34.09
N VAL A 130 -7.21 37.49 -33.55
CA VAL A 130 -7.51 38.88 -33.98
C VAL A 130 -6.33 39.44 -34.75
#